data_AF-A0A8D0BCY6-F1
#
_entry.id   AF-A0A8D0BCY6-F1
#
_cell.length_a   1.000
_cell.length_b   1.000
_cell.length_c   1.000
_cell.angle_alpha   90.00
_cell.angle_beta   90.00
_cell.angle_gamma   90.00
#
_symmetry.space_group_name_H-M   'P 1'
#
loop_
_entity.id
_entity.type
_entity.pdbx_description
1 polymer ?
#
loop_
_entity_poly.entity_id
_entity_poly.type
_entity_poly.pdbx_seq_one_letter_code
_entity_poly.pdbx_strand_id
1 'polypeptide(L)'
;MMSVSGTVGSQVLQEGCRSQLPPCSLTDEDLATHPGLASLLTVLSKHMDSTGLSVSLAHQMEEAKKELQLRRANWLKWEILHRLLQEALRELIAGPAPQDRKFLEVLEQQLLVGELKRMLDLSSSAQGPQPSILGLKSSDVLELLPSKQELEHMQKLLPLELEKRLKSKCLSLLSYYCPESDGSGETVRSAMLGTLAGSLSAEKQHLREAHTRHQELVGLLEQQKAAYPQALLRCLSILKQLAREHRLGTQSELDHLNTQYLEMKCNAMFLKIRLEELNILLETYTPEKVEVHRTMRDSLEAALSQEEQGLATSQKILSNYETLGPEFEELVKEYARLQAVIENRRWVLTEFNKD
;
A
#
# COMPACT_ATOMS: atom_id res chain seq x y z
N MET A 1 -26.08 41.87 -31.94
CA MET A 1 -26.98 40.74 -32.25
C MET A 1 -26.28 39.83 -33.25
N MET A 2 -26.57 38.52 -33.19
CA MET A 2 -25.99 37.41 -33.97
C MET A 2 -24.80 36.69 -33.32
N SER A 3 -25.07 36.15 -32.14
CA SER A 3 -24.76 34.75 -31.84
C SER A 3 -25.62 33.86 -32.76
N VAL A 4 -24.99 32.91 -33.47
CA VAL A 4 -25.47 31.56 -33.87
C VAL A 4 -24.44 31.06 -34.89
N SER A 5 -23.48 30.21 -34.47
CA SER A 5 -22.71 29.25 -35.31
C SER A 5 -21.56 28.57 -34.52
N GLY A 6 -21.73 28.28 -33.22
CA GLY A 6 -20.64 27.71 -32.40
C GLY A 6 -20.87 26.27 -31.93
N THR A 7 -22.12 25.83 -31.88
CA THR A 7 -22.49 24.67 -31.06
C THR A 7 -22.63 23.36 -31.83
N VAL A 8 -22.75 23.40 -33.16
CA VAL A 8 -22.95 22.19 -33.97
C VAL A 8 -21.62 21.53 -34.37
N GLY A 9 -20.52 22.30 -34.45
CA GLY A 9 -19.20 21.77 -34.83
C GLY A 9 -18.44 21.06 -33.71
N SER A 10 -18.70 21.40 -32.45
CA SER A 10 -17.93 20.87 -31.31
C SER A 10 -18.35 19.46 -30.90
N GLN A 11 -19.61 19.06 -31.13
CA GLN A 11 -20.10 17.72 -30.76
C GLN A 11 -19.68 16.64 -31.78
N VAL A 12 -19.58 16.98 -33.07
CA VAL A 12 -19.18 16.02 -34.12
C VAL A 12 -17.67 15.73 -34.09
N LEU A 13 -16.86 16.65 -33.56
CA LEU A 13 -15.42 16.46 -33.37
C LEU A 13 -15.07 15.63 -32.12
N GLN A 14 -16.02 15.48 -31.18
CA GLN A 14 -15.78 14.99 -29.82
C GLN A 14 -15.69 13.47 -29.70
N GLU A 15 -16.37 12.71 -30.56
CA GLU A 15 -16.34 11.23 -30.52
C GLU A 15 -15.29 10.63 -31.47
N GLY A 16 -15.00 11.29 -32.60
CA GLY A 16 -14.01 10.84 -33.57
C GLY A 16 -12.57 10.95 -33.07
N CYS A 17 -12.20 12.07 -32.44
CA CYS A 17 -10.79 12.31 -32.07
C CYS A 17 -10.33 11.53 -30.83
N ARG A 18 -11.26 11.13 -29.93
CA ARG A 18 -10.93 10.39 -28.70
C ARG A 18 -10.48 8.94 -28.94
N SER A 19 -10.94 8.33 -30.04
CA SER A 19 -10.74 6.91 -30.34
C SER A 19 -9.74 6.66 -31.47
N GLN A 20 -9.28 7.71 -32.16
CA GLN A 20 -8.55 7.58 -33.43
C GLN A 20 -7.03 7.76 -33.33
N LEU A 21 -6.46 8.23 -32.21
CA LEU A 21 -5.01 8.51 -32.13
C LEU A 21 -4.37 8.14 -30.77
N PRO A 22 -3.92 6.88 -30.57
CA PRO A 22 -2.89 6.58 -29.59
C PRO A 22 -1.55 7.15 -30.11
N PRO A 23 -0.78 7.95 -29.33
CA PRO A 23 -0.46 7.76 -27.91
C PRO A 23 -0.91 8.88 -26.96
N CYS A 24 -1.77 9.80 -27.39
CA CYS A 24 -2.06 11.01 -26.61
C CYS A 24 -3.37 10.85 -25.82
N SER A 25 -3.28 10.53 -24.53
CA SER A 25 -4.38 10.65 -23.56
C SER A 25 -4.70 12.12 -23.32
N LEU A 26 -5.25 12.82 -24.31
CA LEU A 26 -5.54 14.26 -24.24
C LEU A 26 -6.82 14.48 -23.46
N THR A 27 -6.78 15.41 -22.51
CA THR A 27 -7.97 15.88 -21.80
C THR A 27 -8.68 16.97 -22.62
N ASP A 28 -10.00 17.10 -22.46
CA ASP A 28 -10.77 18.15 -23.16
C ASP A 28 -10.27 19.57 -22.83
N GLU A 29 -9.62 19.74 -21.67
CA GLU A 29 -9.02 21.01 -21.23
C GLU A 29 -7.75 21.38 -22.04
N ASP A 30 -6.97 20.40 -22.47
CA ASP A 30 -5.76 20.61 -23.29
C ASP A 30 -6.10 21.06 -24.72
N LEU A 31 -7.20 20.53 -25.27
CA LEU A 31 -7.69 20.89 -26.61
C LEU A 31 -8.34 22.28 -26.64
N ALA A 32 -8.98 22.70 -25.54
CA ALA A 32 -9.51 24.05 -25.40
C ALA A 32 -8.40 25.11 -25.30
N THR A 33 -7.27 24.75 -24.69
CA THR A 33 -6.13 25.66 -24.48
C THR A 33 -5.28 25.84 -25.75
N HIS A 34 -5.30 24.88 -26.67
CA HIS A 34 -4.46 24.90 -27.88
C HIS A 34 -5.25 24.57 -29.18
N PRO A 35 -5.93 25.55 -29.79
CA PRO A 35 -6.73 25.33 -31.01
C PRO A 35 -5.91 24.92 -32.24
N GLY A 36 -4.63 25.32 -32.31
CA GLY A 36 -3.71 24.89 -33.37
C GLY A 36 -3.29 23.42 -33.27
N LEU A 37 -3.31 22.85 -32.06
CA LEU A 37 -3.07 21.42 -31.84
C LEU A 37 -4.30 20.60 -32.26
N ALA A 38 -5.51 21.10 -32.01
CA ALA A 38 -6.74 20.49 -32.50
C ALA A 38 -6.81 20.46 -34.05
N SER A 39 -6.44 21.56 -34.72
CA SER A 39 -6.40 21.57 -36.19
C SER A 39 -5.35 20.61 -36.76
N LEU A 40 -4.19 20.49 -36.11
CA LEU A 40 -3.16 19.53 -36.49
C LEU A 40 -3.62 18.08 -36.30
N LEU A 41 -4.27 17.75 -35.17
CA LEU A 41 -4.82 16.42 -34.92
C LEU A 41 -5.92 16.04 -35.91
N THR A 42 -6.78 17.00 -36.32
CA THR A 42 -7.79 16.74 -37.36
C THR A 42 -7.19 16.56 -38.77
N VAL A 43 -5.99 17.09 -39.02
CA VAL A 43 -5.24 16.82 -40.25
C VAL A 43 -4.54 15.46 -40.17
N LEU A 44 -4.01 15.10 -39.00
CA LEU A 44 -3.37 13.80 -38.77
C LEU A 44 -4.37 12.64 -38.76
N SER A 45 -5.57 12.81 -38.21
CA SER A 45 -6.61 11.77 -38.23
C SER A 45 -7.06 11.38 -39.63
N LYS A 46 -6.89 12.26 -40.63
CA LYS A 46 -7.12 11.92 -42.05
C LYS A 46 -6.08 10.97 -42.62
N HIS A 47 -4.91 10.89 -41.99
CA HIS A 47 -3.77 10.13 -42.46
C HIS A 47 -3.38 8.98 -41.52
N MET A 48 -4.01 8.86 -40.35
CA MET A 48 -3.70 7.87 -39.32
C MET A 48 -4.97 7.17 -38.81
N ASP A 49 -4.90 5.86 -38.65
CA ASP A 49 -5.97 5.04 -38.08
C ASP A 49 -5.90 4.99 -36.54
N SER A 50 -6.96 4.43 -35.91
CA SER A 50 -7.10 4.23 -34.44
C SER A 50 -5.98 3.46 -33.74
N THR A 51 -5.01 2.95 -34.50
CA THR A 51 -3.82 2.23 -34.02
C THR A 51 -2.54 3.05 -34.12
N GLY A 52 -2.60 4.30 -34.60
CA GLY A 52 -1.44 5.17 -34.80
C GLY A 52 -0.61 4.86 -36.05
N LEU A 53 -1.11 3.98 -36.94
CA LEU A 53 -0.48 3.66 -38.22
C LEU A 53 -0.99 4.60 -39.31
N SER A 54 -0.16 4.92 -40.31
CA SER A 54 -0.64 5.64 -41.48
C SER A 54 -1.67 4.80 -42.24
N VAL A 55 -2.69 5.43 -42.83
CA VAL A 55 -3.77 4.72 -43.55
C VAL A 55 -3.21 3.82 -44.66
N SER A 56 -2.15 4.24 -45.34
CA SER A 56 -1.46 3.43 -46.36
C SER A 56 -0.77 2.20 -45.76
N LEU A 57 -0.11 2.35 -44.60
CA LEU A 57 0.56 1.25 -43.92
C LEU A 57 -0.45 0.29 -43.29
N ALA A 58 -1.54 0.80 -42.72
CA ALA A 58 -2.63 -0.01 -42.18
C ALA A 58 -3.29 -0.85 -43.28
N HIS A 59 -3.52 -0.26 -44.46
CA HIS A 59 -4.01 -1.00 -45.62
C HIS A 59 -3.02 -2.09 -46.06
N GLN A 60 -1.72 -1.79 -46.15
CA GLN A 60 -0.69 -2.79 -46.49
C GLN A 60 -0.60 -3.89 -45.44
N MET A 61 -0.74 -3.57 -44.15
CA MET A 61 -0.78 -4.55 -43.08
C MET A 61 -2.01 -5.45 -43.19
N GLU A 62 -3.17 -4.91 -43.54
CA GLU A 62 -4.38 -5.70 -43.70
C GLU A 62 -4.32 -6.60 -44.95
N GLU A 63 -3.74 -6.11 -46.05
CA GLU A 63 -3.43 -6.92 -47.24
C GLU A 63 -2.43 -8.04 -46.92
N ALA A 64 -1.34 -7.72 -46.22
CA ALA A 64 -0.34 -8.71 -45.82
C ALA A 64 -0.93 -9.76 -44.87
N LYS A 65 -1.83 -9.37 -43.94
CA LYS A 65 -2.56 -10.31 -43.09
C LYS A 65 -3.47 -11.22 -43.90
N LYS A 66 -4.22 -10.68 -44.88
CA LYS A 66 -5.07 -11.47 -45.77
C LYS A 66 -4.24 -12.44 -46.60
N GLU A 67 -3.11 -12.00 -47.16
CA GLU A 67 -2.21 -12.89 -47.90
C GLU A 67 -1.62 -13.96 -46.98
N LEU A 68 -1.17 -13.61 -45.77
CA LEU A 68 -0.66 -14.57 -44.80
C LEU A 68 -1.73 -15.60 -44.42
N GLN A 69 -2.97 -15.18 -44.18
CA GLN A 69 -4.08 -16.09 -43.90
C GLN A 69 -4.34 -17.05 -45.07
N LEU A 70 -4.30 -16.55 -46.31
CA LEU A 70 -4.47 -17.36 -47.51
C LEU A 70 -3.31 -18.36 -47.71
N ARG A 71 -2.07 -17.90 -47.54
CA ARG A 71 -0.86 -18.74 -47.59
C ARG A 71 -0.89 -19.80 -46.51
N ARG A 72 -1.28 -19.44 -45.29
CA ARG A 72 -1.44 -20.37 -44.16
C ARG A 72 -2.53 -21.40 -44.45
N ALA A 73 -3.69 -20.98 -44.96
CA ALA A 73 -4.76 -21.90 -45.32
C ALA A 73 -4.31 -22.89 -46.41
N ASN A 74 -3.59 -22.40 -47.43
CA ASN A 74 -3.04 -23.23 -48.48
C ASN A 74 -1.98 -24.20 -47.94
N TRP A 75 -1.08 -23.74 -47.07
CA TRP A 75 -0.08 -24.58 -46.43
C TRP A 75 -0.74 -25.66 -45.56
N LEU A 76 -1.72 -25.30 -44.74
CA LEU A 76 -2.46 -26.24 -43.89
C LEU A 76 -3.17 -27.31 -44.73
N LYS A 77 -3.76 -26.96 -45.88
CA LYS A 77 -4.35 -27.94 -46.80
C LYS A 77 -3.32 -28.98 -47.24
N TRP A 78 -2.13 -28.55 -47.67
CA TRP A 78 -1.07 -29.46 -48.09
C TRP A 78 -0.48 -30.27 -46.93
N GLU A 79 -0.33 -29.65 -45.75
CA GLU A 79 0.16 -30.32 -44.55
C GLU A 79 -0.79 -31.41 -44.08
N ILE A 80 -2.11 -31.15 -44.09
CA ILE A 80 -3.14 -32.14 -43.73
C ILE A 80 -3.09 -33.33 -44.70
N LEU A 81 -3.04 -33.07 -46.02
CA LEU A 81 -2.94 -34.13 -47.03
C LEU A 81 -1.67 -34.97 -46.83
N HIS A 82 -0.53 -34.33 -46.58
CA HIS A 82 0.72 -35.04 -46.31
C HIS A 82 0.66 -35.88 -45.03
N ARG A 83 0.12 -35.34 -43.94
CA ARG A 83 -0.07 -36.09 -42.68
C ARG A 83 -1.00 -37.29 -42.86
N LEU A 84 -2.12 -37.13 -43.58
CA LEU A 84 -3.05 -38.22 -43.87
C LEU A 84 -2.39 -39.34 -44.67
N LEU A 85 -1.55 -38.99 -45.64
CA LEU A 85 -0.75 -39.97 -46.40
C LEU A 85 0.24 -40.69 -45.49
N GLN A 86 0.97 -39.96 -44.63
CA GLN A 86 1.90 -40.57 -43.68
C GLN A 86 1.22 -41.49 -42.66
N GLU A 87 0.03 -41.12 -42.18
CA GLU A 87 -0.76 -41.95 -41.27
C GLU A 87 -1.28 -43.22 -41.96
N ALA A 88 -1.74 -43.11 -43.22
CA ALA A 88 -2.13 -44.27 -44.01
C ALA A 88 -0.96 -45.25 -44.23
N LEU A 89 0.26 -44.73 -44.46
CA LEU A 89 1.48 -45.53 -44.52
C LEU A 89 1.89 -46.12 -43.16
N ARG A 90 1.59 -45.46 -42.04
CA ARG A 90 1.87 -46.03 -40.70
C ARG A 90 0.89 -47.14 -40.32
N GLU A 91 -0.37 -47.03 -40.74
CA GLU A 91 -1.38 -48.08 -40.57
C GLU A 91 -1.06 -49.35 -41.37
N LEU A 92 -0.23 -49.26 -42.42
CA LEU A 92 0.31 -50.39 -43.18
C LEU A 92 1.06 -51.39 -42.28
N ILE A 93 1.81 -50.89 -41.30
CA ILE A 93 2.63 -51.70 -40.38
C ILE A 93 1.72 -52.46 -39.39
N ALA A 94 0.50 -51.97 -39.16
CA ALA A 94 -0.48 -52.57 -38.24
C ALA A 94 -1.36 -53.68 -38.87
N GLY A 95 -1.25 -53.91 -40.18
CA GLY A 95 -1.81 -55.09 -40.87
C GLY A 95 -3.19 -54.91 -41.53
N PRO A 96 -3.29 -54.21 -42.67
CA PRO A 96 -4.52 -54.11 -43.45
C PRO A 96 -4.73 -55.33 -44.39
N ALA A 97 -5.88 -55.35 -45.07
CA ALA A 97 -6.30 -56.38 -46.04
C ALA A 97 -5.38 -56.46 -47.29
N PRO A 98 -5.29 -57.61 -47.99
CA PRO A 98 -4.27 -57.85 -49.02
C PRO A 98 -4.38 -56.99 -50.29
N GLN A 99 -5.52 -56.38 -50.59
CA GLN A 99 -5.69 -55.46 -51.73
C GLN A 99 -5.20 -54.04 -51.39
N ASP A 100 -5.38 -53.62 -50.15
CA ASP A 100 -4.90 -52.32 -49.64
C ASP A 100 -3.37 -52.30 -49.50
N ARG A 101 -2.76 -53.47 -49.24
CA ARG A 101 -1.29 -53.62 -49.16
C ARG A 101 -0.60 -53.25 -50.47
N LYS A 102 -1.06 -53.79 -51.61
CA LYS A 102 -0.45 -53.50 -52.92
C LYS A 102 -0.61 -52.03 -53.33
N PHE A 103 -1.76 -51.43 -53.02
CA PHE A 103 -2.01 -50.01 -53.27
C PHE A 103 -1.12 -49.10 -52.42
N LEU A 104 -0.95 -49.42 -51.13
CA LEU A 104 -0.13 -48.64 -50.20
C LEU A 104 1.38 -48.84 -50.45
N GLU A 105 1.83 -50.03 -50.86
CA GLU A 105 3.21 -50.30 -51.28
C GLU A 105 3.58 -49.48 -52.53
N VAL A 106 2.68 -49.44 -53.51
CA VAL A 106 2.83 -48.60 -54.72
C VAL A 106 2.86 -47.10 -54.36
N LEU A 107 2.04 -46.68 -53.39
CA LEU A 107 2.02 -45.30 -52.88
C LEU A 107 3.31 -44.94 -52.14
N GLU A 108 3.84 -45.83 -51.31
CA GLU A 108 5.11 -45.67 -50.60
C GLU A 108 6.27 -45.52 -51.59
N GLN A 109 6.33 -46.40 -52.61
CA GLN A 109 7.32 -46.32 -53.68
C GLN A 109 7.24 -44.98 -54.43
N GLN A 110 6.03 -44.46 -54.70
CA GLN A 110 5.86 -43.15 -55.34
C GLN A 110 6.29 -41.97 -54.46
N LEU A 111 6.03 -42.02 -53.16
CA LEU A 111 6.45 -40.98 -52.23
C LEU A 111 7.97 -40.97 -52.04
N LEU A 112 8.59 -42.14 -51.89
CA LEU A 112 10.05 -42.28 -51.81
C LEU A 112 10.72 -41.81 -53.09
N VAL A 113 10.20 -42.19 -54.26
CA VAL A 113 10.69 -41.71 -55.57
C VAL A 113 10.56 -40.19 -55.70
N GLY A 114 9.46 -39.61 -55.20
CA GLY A 114 9.25 -38.16 -55.17
C GLY A 114 10.20 -37.42 -54.21
N GLU A 115 10.49 -38.00 -53.05
CA GLU A 115 11.47 -37.48 -52.09
C GLU A 115 12.89 -37.56 -52.65
N LEU A 116 13.27 -38.70 -53.24
CA LEU A 116 14.55 -38.88 -53.92
C LEU A 116 14.71 -37.90 -55.07
N LYS A 117 13.66 -37.67 -55.87
CA LYS A 117 13.66 -36.66 -56.93
C LYS A 117 13.82 -35.24 -56.39
N ARG A 118 13.13 -34.87 -55.30
CA ARG A 118 13.33 -33.56 -54.65
C ARG A 118 14.76 -33.40 -54.13
N MET A 119 15.31 -34.41 -53.47
CA MET A 119 16.69 -34.41 -52.97
C MET A 119 17.71 -34.25 -54.10
N LEU A 120 17.46 -34.89 -55.25
CA LEU A 120 18.27 -34.74 -56.46
C LEU A 120 18.10 -33.34 -57.11
N ASP A 121 16.89 -32.81 -57.19
CA ASP A 121 16.61 -31.47 -57.76
C ASP A 121 17.19 -30.34 -56.87
N LEU A 122 17.14 -30.48 -55.54
CA LEU A 122 17.78 -29.59 -54.58
C LEU A 122 19.31 -29.59 -54.73
N SER A 123 19.90 -30.73 -55.09
CA SER A 123 21.35 -30.85 -55.33
C SER A 123 21.81 -30.26 -56.67
N SER A 124 20.90 -30.05 -57.62
CA SER A 124 21.17 -29.45 -58.94
C SER A 124 21.13 -27.92 -58.95
N SER A 125 20.48 -27.30 -57.95
CA SER A 125 20.35 -25.84 -57.84
C SER A 125 21.62 -25.12 -57.35
N ALA A 126 22.63 -25.85 -56.87
CA ALA A 126 23.93 -25.27 -56.49
C ALA A 126 24.82 -25.20 -57.74
N GLN A 127 24.98 -23.99 -58.27
CA GLN A 127 25.74 -23.65 -59.49
C GLN A 127 27.02 -24.49 -59.71
N GLY A 128 26.99 -25.35 -60.74
CA GLY A 128 28.16 -26.04 -61.30
C GLY A 128 27.86 -27.47 -61.76
N PRO A 129 28.59 -28.03 -62.75
CA PRO A 129 28.44 -29.42 -63.19
C PRO A 129 29.12 -30.34 -62.17
N GLN A 130 28.55 -30.46 -60.96
CA GLN A 130 28.92 -31.50 -60.03
C GLN A 130 28.06 -32.74 -60.34
N PRO A 131 28.65 -33.94 -60.46
CA PRO A 131 27.86 -35.15 -60.58
C PRO A 131 27.00 -35.30 -59.32
N SER A 132 25.75 -35.72 -59.49
CA SER A 132 24.87 -36.13 -58.39
C SER A 132 25.66 -36.99 -57.39
N ILE A 133 25.41 -36.87 -56.08
CA ILE A 133 26.19 -37.51 -54.99
C ILE A 133 26.42 -39.04 -55.15
N LEU A 134 25.70 -39.71 -56.07
CA LEU A 134 25.86 -41.12 -56.44
C LEU A 134 25.90 -41.39 -57.97
N GLY A 135 26.07 -40.37 -58.82
CA GLY A 135 26.00 -40.50 -60.29
C GLY A 135 24.61 -40.82 -60.85
N LEU A 136 23.60 -40.92 -59.99
CA LEU A 136 22.21 -41.20 -60.34
C LEU A 136 21.61 -39.99 -61.06
N LYS A 137 21.04 -40.23 -62.24
CA LYS A 137 20.28 -39.24 -63.01
C LYS A 137 18.80 -39.38 -62.66
N SER A 138 18.04 -38.29 -62.83
CA SER A 138 16.59 -38.30 -62.65
C SER A 138 15.87 -39.31 -63.58
N SER A 139 16.54 -39.81 -64.62
CA SER A 139 16.10 -40.91 -65.48
C SER A 139 16.09 -42.27 -64.78
N ASP A 140 17.07 -42.55 -63.92
CA ASP A 140 17.30 -43.88 -63.33
C ASP A 140 16.31 -44.13 -62.18
N VAL A 141 15.87 -43.04 -61.55
CA VAL A 141 14.80 -43.03 -60.53
C VAL A 141 13.41 -43.23 -61.15
N LEU A 142 13.25 -42.94 -62.45
CA LEU A 142 12.00 -43.20 -63.18
C LEU A 142 11.81 -44.68 -63.54
N GLU A 143 12.89 -45.46 -63.58
CA GLU A 143 12.84 -46.92 -63.80
C GLU A 143 12.31 -47.68 -62.58
N LEU A 144 12.36 -47.07 -61.38
CA LEU A 144 11.81 -47.59 -60.14
C LEU A 144 10.30 -47.29 -59.97
N LEU A 145 9.66 -46.66 -60.97
CA LEU A 145 8.21 -46.51 -60.93
C LEU A 145 7.50 -47.87 -61.11
N PRO A 146 6.46 -48.14 -60.32
CA PRO A 146 5.57 -49.27 -60.53
C PRO A 146 4.87 -49.15 -61.89
N SER A 147 4.27 -50.25 -62.34
CA SER A 147 3.70 -50.37 -63.69
C SER A 147 2.71 -49.23 -63.96
N LYS A 148 2.72 -48.64 -65.16
CA LYS A 148 1.82 -47.51 -65.52
C LYS A 148 0.33 -47.79 -65.21
N GLN A 149 -0.10 -49.05 -65.34
CA GLN A 149 -1.46 -49.48 -65.01
C GLN A 149 -1.73 -49.39 -63.49
N GLU A 150 -0.78 -49.80 -62.65
CA GLU A 150 -0.87 -49.74 -61.18
C GLU A 150 -0.86 -48.29 -60.70
N LEU A 151 -0.11 -47.42 -61.40
CA LEU A 151 -0.09 -45.98 -61.16
C LEU A 151 -1.44 -45.33 -61.46
N GLU A 152 -2.08 -45.66 -62.58
CA GLU A 152 -3.40 -45.15 -62.96
C GLU A 152 -4.50 -45.66 -62.02
N HIS A 153 -4.42 -46.92 -61.59
CA HIS A 153 -5.32 -47.46 -60.58
C HIS A 153 -5.13 -46.79 -59.22
N MET A 154 -3.88 -46.54 -58.81
CA MET A 154 -3.58 -45.81 -57.57
C MET A 154 -4.09 -44.37 -57.63
N GLN A 155 -3.88 -43.65 -58.74
CA GLN A 155 -4.35 -42.28 -58.91
C GLN A 155 -5.88 -42.15 -58.83
N LYS A 156 -6.62 -43.19 -59.26
CA LYS A 156 -8.09 -43.21 -59.15
C LYS A 156 -8.59 -43.56 -57.74
N LEU A 157 -7.87 -44.43 -57.01
CA LEU A 157 -8.26 -44.87 -55.67
C LEU A 157 -7.82 -43.91 -54.56
N LEU A 158 -6.71 -43.20 -54.75
CA LEU A 158 -6.15 -42.24 -53.79
C LEU A 158 -7.15 -41.17 -53.30
N PRO A 159 -7.87 -40.44 -54.17
CA PRO A 159 -8.83 -39.43 -53.71
C PRO A 159 -9.97 -40.04 -52.90
N LEU A 160 -10.46 -41.24 -53.28
CA LEU A 160 -11.56 -41.90 -52.58
C LEU A 160 -11.17 -42.31 -51.15
N GLU A 161 -9.97 -42.87 -50.98
CA GLU A 161 -9.47 -43.31 -49.66
C GLU A 161 -9.10 -42.11 -48.78
N LEU A 162 -8.52 -41.06 -49.35
CA LEU A 162 -8.26 -39.81 -48.64
C LEU A 162 -9.56 -39.14 -48.17
N GLU A 163 -10.59 -39.11 -49.01
CA GLU A 163 -11.90 -38.59 -48.64
C GLU A 163 -12.54 -39.39 -47.50
N LYS A 164 -12.46 -40.72 -47.55
CA LYS A 164 -13.00 -41.60 -46.50
C LYS A 164 -12.31 -41.33 -45.15
N ARG A 165 -10.97 -41.28 -45.15
CA ARG A 165 -10.16 -41.00 -43.96
C ARG A 165 -10.42 -39.60 -43.41
N LEU A 166 -10.47 -38.59 -44.28
CA LEU A 166 -10.78 -37.22 -43.88
C LEU A 166 -12.19 -37.11 -43.30
N LYS A 167 -13.20 -37.74 -43.91
CA LYS A 167 -14.55 -37.82 -43.36
C LYS A 167 -14.57 -38.47 -41.98
N SER A 168 -13.88 -39.59 -41.78
CA SER A 168 -13.83 -40.26 -40.47
C SER A 168 -13.24 -39.37 -39.36
N LYS A 169 -12.18 -38.61 -39.66
CA LYS A 169 -11.55 -37.67 -38.72
C LYS A 169 -12.38 -36.43 -38.47
N CYS A 170 -13.03 -35.90 -39.50
CA CYS A 170 -13.99 -34.82 -39.34
C CYS A 170 -15.14 -35.22 -38.41
N LEU A 171 -15.64 -36.45 -38.56
CA LEU A 171 -16.68 -36.99 -37.69
C LEU A 171 -16.18 -37.20 -36.25
N SER A 172 -14.94 -37.67 -36.04
CA SER A 172 -14.39 -37.80 -34.68
C SER A 172 -14.12 -36.46 -34.00
N LEU A 173 -13.74 -35.43 -34.76
CA LEU A 173 -13.67 -34.07 -34.24
C LEU A 173 -15.06 -33.55 -33.86
N LEU A 174 -16.06 -33.82 -34.70
CA LEU A 174 -17.44 -33.42 -34.40
C LEU A 174 -17.96 -34.10 -33.13
N SER A 175 -17.71 -35.39 -32.93
CA SER A 175 -18.15 -36.12 -31.73
C SER A 175 -17.47 -35.60 -30.46
N TYR A 176 -16.22 -35.12 -30.55
CA TYR A 176 -15.51 -34.51 -29.42
C TYR A 176 -16.12 -33.16 -28.98
N TYR A 177 -16.46 -32.29 -29.93
CA TYR A 177 -17.02 -30.96 -29.63
C TYR A 177 -18.55 -30.99 -29.40
N CYS A 178 -19.25 -31.90 -30.07
CA CYS A 178 -20.69 -32.04 -30.02
C CYS A 178 -21.06 -33.55 -29.89
N PRO A 179 -21.00 -34.12 -28.68
CA PRO A 179 -21.33 -35.53 -28.47
C PRO A 179 -22.80 -35.87 -28.80
N GLU A 180 -23.68 -34.87 -28.80
CA GLU A 180 -25.09 -34.99 -29.22
C GLU A 180 -25.23 -35.33 -30.72
N SER A 181 -24.17 -35.16 -31.51
CA SER A 181 -24.18 -35.43 -32.95
C SER A 181 -24.13 -36.91 -33.30
N ASP A 182 -23.72 -37.79 -32.38
CA ASP A 182 -23.48 -39.21 -32.65
C ASP A 182 -24.77 -39.98 -32.99
N GLY A 183 -25.93 -39.52 -32.50
CA GLY A 183 -27.24 -40.08 -32.84
C GLY A 183 -27.85 -39.56 -34.15
N SER A 184 -27.19 -38.60 -34.83
CA SER A 184 -27.75 -37.93 -36.01
C SER A 184 -27.28 -38.55 -37.33
N GLY A 185 -28.12 -38.47 -38.37
CA GLY A 185 -27.80 -38.96 -39.71
C GLY A 185 -26.57 -38.28 -40.32
N GLU A 186 -25.88 -38.97 -41.24
CA GLU A 186 -24.65 -38.47 -41.88
C GLU A 186 -24.79 -37.07 -42.51
N THR A 187 -25.96 -36.77 -43.07
CA THR A 187 -26.28 -35.47 -43.66
C THR A 187 -26.30 -34.36 -42.61
N VAL A 188 -26.93 -34.61 -41.45
CA VAL A 188 -26.97 -33.67 -40.33
C VAL A 188 -25.57 -33.48 -39.74
N ARG A 189 -24.78 -34.56 -39.60
CA ARG A 189 -23.39 -34.48 -39.16
C ARG A 189 -22.52 -33.66 -40.11
N SER A 190 -22.70 -33.82 -41.42
CA SER A 190 -21.97 -33.00 -42.42
C SER A 190 -22.36 -31.52 -42.37
N ALA A 191 -23.64 -31.20 -42.13
CA ALA A 191 -24.11 -29.83 -41.95
C ALA A 191 -23.55 -29.21 -40.65
N MET A 192 -23.56 -29.97 -39.55
CA MET A 192 -22.98 -29.55 -38.27
C MET A 192 -21.45 -29.35 -38.36
N LEU A 193 -20.76 -30.18 -39.15
CA LEU A 193 -19.32 -29.99 -39.41
C LEU A 193 -19.06 -28.66 -40.14
N GLY A 194 -19.91 -28.31 -41.10
CA GLY A 194 -19.82 -27.04 -41.82
C GLY A 194 -20.01 -25.82 -40.91
N THR A 195 -20.87 -25.91 -39.90
CA THR A 195 -21.12 -24.83 -38.93
C THR A 195 -20.12 -24.82 -37.77
N LEU A 196 -19.49 -25.96 -37.46
CA LEU A 196 -18.53 -26.11 -36.35
C LEU A 196 -17.40 -25.07 -36.40
N ALA A 197 -16.80 -24.86 -37.58
CA ALA A 197 -15.74 -23.87 -37.75
C ALA A 197 -16.19 -22.44 -37.39
N GLY A 198 -17.42 -22.08 -37.76
CA GLY A 198 -18.04 -20.80 -37.41
C GLY A 198 -18.27 -20.69 -35.90
N SER A 199 -18.88 -21.71 -35.29
CA SER A 199 -19.14 -21.74 -33.84
C SER A 199 -17.87 -21.66 -32.99
N LEU A 200 -16.82 -22.41 -33.35
CA LEU A 200 -15.52 -22.37 -32.66
C LEU A 200 -14.83 -21.01 -32.81
N SER A 201 -14.96 -20.37 -33.97
CA SER A 201 -14.42 -19.02 -34.16
C SER A 201 -15.14 -17.99 -33.30
N ALA A 202 -16.47 -18.12 -33.17
CA ALA A 202 -17.29 -17.26 -32.33
C ALA A 202 -17.00 -17.48 -30.83
N GLU A 203 -16.88 -18.74 -30.37
CA GLU A 203 -16.48 -19.06 -29.00
C GLU A 203 -15.09 -18.52 -28.67
N LYS A 204 -14.12 -18.69 -29.58
CA LYS A 204 -12.78 -18.16 -29.41
C LYS A 204 -12.78 -16.64 -29.30
N GLN A 205 -13.63 -15.97 -30.07
CA GLN A 205 -13.79 -14.52 -29.99
C GLN A 205 -14.45 -14.12 -28.66
N HIS A 206 -15.54 -14.79 -28.26
CA HIS A 206 -16.20 -14.57 -26.99
C HIS A 206 -15.26 -14.75 -25.79
N LEU A 207 -14.42 -15.79 -25.80
CA LEU A 207 -13.41 -16.02 -24.76
C LEU A 207 -12.36 -14.89 -24.70
N ARG A 208 -11.95 -14.35 -25.85
CA ARG A 208 -11.02 -13.21 -25.89
C ARG A 208 -11.67 -11.96 -25.30
N GLU A 209 -12.91 -11.67 -25.68
CA GLU A 209 -13.67 -10.54 -25.15
C GLU A 209 -13.93 -10.68 -23.64
N ALA A 210 -14.26 -11.89 -23.17
CA ALA A 210 -14.39 -12.17 -21.75
C ALA A 210 -13.06 -11.98 -21.00
N HIS A 211 -11.95 -12.37 -21.62
CA HIS A 211 -10.62 -12.17 -21.04
C HIS A 211 -10.24 -10.69 -20.94
N THR A 212 -10.50 -9.88 -21.98
CA THR A 212 -10.23 -8.44 -21.92
C THR A 212 -11.11 -7.75 -20.87
N ARG A 213 -12.41 -8.07 -20.81
CA ARG A 213 -13.30 -7.59 -19.75
C ARG A 213 -12.82 -7.97 -18.36
N HIS A 214 -12.33 -9.20 -18.19
CA HIS A 214 -11.77 -9.65 -16.92
C HIS A 214 -10.55 -8.82 -16.52
N GLN A 215 -9.62 -8.57 -17.44
CA GLN A 215 -8.45 -7.73 -17.19
C GLN A 215 -8.85 -6.29 -16.80
N GLU A 216 -9.83 -5.70 -17.49
CA GLU A 216 -10.37 -4.37 -17.16
C GLU A 216 -10.98 -4.34 -15.75
N LEU A 217 -11.80 -5.33 -15.40
CA LEU A 217 -12.41 -5.43 -14.07
C LEU A 217 -11.38 -5.61 -12.96
N VAL A 218 -10.32 -6.40 -13.21
CA VAL A 218 -9.19 -6.55 -12.28
C VAL A 218 -8.49 -5.21 -12.08
N GLY A 219 -8.22 -4.46 -13.15
CA GLY A 219 -7.62 -3.13 -13.07
C GLY A 219 -8.47 -2.14 -12.26
N LEU A 220 -9.79 -2.10 -12.48
CA LEU A 220 -10.71 -1.26 -11.71
C LEU A 220 -10.75 -1.66 -10.22
N LEU A 221 -10.73 -2.97 -9.94
CA LEU A 221 -10.72 -3.49 -8.58
C LEU A 221 -9.41 -3.14 -7.85
N GLU A 222 -8.27 -3.18 -8.52
CA GLU A 222 -6.98 -2.73 -7.97
C GLU A 222 -6.99 -1.23 -7.65
N GLN A 223 -7.52 -0.41 -8.54
CA GLN A 223 -7.69 1.04 -8.31
C GLN A 223 -8.57 1.31 -7.09
N GLN A 224 -9.70 0.61 -6.97
CA GLN A 224 -10.57 0.74 -5.80
C GLN A 224 -9.87 0.29 -4.52
N LYS A 225 -9.18 -0.87 -4.54
CA LYS A 225 -8.40 -1.35 -3.40
C LYS A 225 -7.34 -0.36 -2.94
N ALA A 226 -6.76 0.42 -3.84
CA ALA A 226 -5.82 1.48 -3.49
C ALA A 226 -6.52 2.75 -2.95
N ALA A 227 -7.69 3.10 -3.47
CA ALA A 227 -8.42 4.31 -3.09
C ALA A 227 -9.09 4.22 -1.71
N TYR A 228 -9.71 3.09 -1.38
CA TYR A 228 -10.40 2.89 -0.09
C TYR A 228 -9.52 3.17 1.14
N PRO A 229 -8.31 2.60 1.29
CA PRO A 229 -7.47 2.87 2.46
C PRO A 229 -7.02 4.33 2.51
N GLN A 230 -6.80 4.99 1.37
CA GLN A 230 -6.48 6.42 1.34
C GLN A 230 -7.64 7.27 1.88
N ALA A 231 -8.88 6.95 1.49
CA ALA A 231 -10.07 7.61 2.02
C ALA A 231 -10.21 7.39 3.54
N LEU A 232 -10.01 6.16 4.01
CA LEU A 232 -10.03 5.85 5.45
C LEU A 232 -8.95 6.60 6.23
N LEU A 233 -7.73 6.70 5.70
CA LEU A 233 -6.65 7.47 6.31
C LEU A 233 -6.98 8.96 6.38
N ARG A 234 -7.60 9.53 5.34
CA ARG A 234 -8.09 10.92 5.36
C ARG A 234 -9.18 11.13 6.42
N CYS A 235 -10.13 10.21 6.56
CA CYS A 235 -11.14 10.28 7.61
C CYS A 235 -10.50 10.20 9.00
N LEU A 236 -9.52 9.31 9.20
CA LEU A 236 -8.78 9.19 10.45
C LEU A 236 -7.96 10.45 10.77
N SER A 237 -7.33 11.09 9.78
CA SER A 237 -6.60 12.33 10.01
C SER A 237 -7.53 13.45 10.45
N ILE A 238 -8.71 13.57 9.83
CA ILE A 238 -9.72 14.57 10.21
C ILE A 238 -10.23 14.30 11.64
N LEU A 239 -10.57 13.05 11.97
CA LEU A 239 -10.99 12.66 13.32
C LEU A 239 -9.93 12.96 14.38
N LYS A 240 -8.66 12.66 14.06
CA LYS A 240 -7.53 12.94 14.95
C LYS A 240 -7.33 14.44 15.16
N GLN A 241 -7.47 15.24 14.11
CA GLN A 241 -7.39 16.69 14.18
C GLN A 241 -8.53 17.24 15.06
N LEU A 242 -9.76 16.80 14.82
CA LEU A 242 -10.93 17.22 15.58
C LEU A 242 -10.83 16.85 17.07
N ALA A 243 -10.34 15.66 17.39
CA ALA A 243 -10.13 15.24 18.78
C ALA A 243 -9.03 16.07 19.47
N ARG A 244 -7.92 16.34 18.78
CA ARG A 244 -6.78 17.08 19.34
C ARG A 244 -7.09 18.56 19.50
N GLU A 245 -7.56 19.21 18.45
CA GLU A 245 -7.77 20.66 18.43
C GLU A 245 -9.04 21.04 19.18
N HIS A 246 -10.17 20.40 18.88
CA HIS A 246 -11.47 20.87 19.37
C HIS A 246 -11.94 20.25 20.68
N ARG A 247 -11.42 19.07 21.08
CA ARG A 247 -11.76 18.48 22.39
C ARG A 247 -10.66 18.64 23.41
N LEU A 248 -9.44 18.22 23.07
CA LEU A 248 -8.33 18.26 24.02
C LEU A 248 -7.74 19.67 24.16
N GLY A 249 -7.55 20.39 23.05
CA GLY A 249 -6.99 21.74 23.06
C GLY A 249 -7.90 22.76 23.75
N THR A 250 -9.18 22.80 23.39
CA THR A 250 -10.14 23.69 24.06
C THR A 250 -10.30 23.36 25.55
N GLN A 251 -10.32 22.07 25.92
CA GLN A 251 -10.41 21.67 27.32
C GLN A 251 -9.15 22.10 28.10
N SER A 252 -7.95 21.92 27.54
CA SER A 252 -6.72 22.34 28.23
C SER A 252 -6.62 23.86 28.38
N GLU A 253 -7.10 24.62 27.40
CA GLU A 253 -7.20 26.08 27.49
C GLU A 253 -8.18 26.52 28.58
N LEU A 254 -9.36 25.88 28.64
CA LEU A 254 -10.35 26.13 29.70
C LEU A 254 -9.81 25.77 31.09
N ASP A 255 -9.16 24.62 31.21
CA ASP A 255 -8.55 24.17 32.47
C ASP A 255 -7.46 25.16 32.89
N HIS A 256 -6.62 25.62 31.96
CA HIS A 256 -5.60 26.62 32.24
C HIS A 256 -6.21 27.94 32.75
N LEU A 257 -7.22 28.47 32.06
CA LEU A 257 -7.90 29.69 32.49
C LEU A 257 -8.55 29.52 33.88
N ASN A 258 -9.16 28.37 34.14
CA ASN A 258 -9.79 28.08 35.42
C ASN A 258 -8.76 27.98 36.55
N THR A 259 -7.61 27.35 36.32
CA THR A 259 -6.51 27.32 37.31
C THR A 259 -6.02 28.72 37.65
N GLN A 260 -5.80 29.58 36.65
CA GLN A 260 -5.40 30.98 36.86
C GLN A 260 -6.48 31.76 37.63
N TYR A 261 -7.75 31.58 37.28
CA TYR A 261 -8.86 32.21 37.97
C TYR A 261 -8.90 31.82 39.45
N LEU A 262 -8.75 30.52 39.76
CA LEU A 262 -8.73 30.01 41.12
C LEU A 262 -7.51 30.50 41.89
N GLU A 263 -6.33 30.54 41.27
CA GLU A 263 -5.12 31.09 41.88
C GLU A 263 -5.30 32.57 42.26
N MET A 264 -5.82 33.38 41.33
CA MET A 264 -6.13 34.79 41.59
C MET A 264 -7.16 34.95 42.70
N LYS A 265 -8.18 34.09 42.74
CA LYS A 265 -9.19 34.09 43.80
C LYS A 265 -8.61 33.70 45.16
N CYS A 266 -7.71 32.72 45.21
CA CYS A 266 -6.97 32.33 46.41
C CYS A 266 -6.08 33.47 46.90
N ASN A 267 -5.34 34.14 46.01
CA ASN A 267 -4.51 35.29 46.34
C ASN A 267 -5.34 36.44 46.91
N ALA A 268 -6.49 36.75 46.31
CA ALA A 268 -7.41 37.76 46.84
C ALA A 268 -7.94 37.39 48.23
N MET A 269 -8.26 36.11 48.46
CA MET A 269 -8.70 35.63 49.77
C MET A 269 -7.58 35.70 50.82
N PHE A 270 -6.34 35.38 50.44
CA PHE A 270 -5.18 35.52 51.32
C PHE A 270 -4.96 36.97 51.75
N LEU A 271 -5.03 37.91 50.79
CA LEU A 271 -4.95 39.34 51.07
C LEU A 271 -6.10 39.80 52.00
N LYS A 272 -7.32 39.28 51.79
CA LYS A 272 -8.44 39.57 52.67
C LYS A 272 -8.20 39.08 54.09
N ILE A 273 -7.73 37.84 54.27
CA ILE A 273 -7.39 37.30 55.58
C ILE A 273 -6.32 38.16 56.26
N ARG A 274 -5.28 38.56 55.52
CA ARG A 274 -4.22 39.41 56.07
C ARG A 274 -4.71 40.80 56.49
N LEU A 275 -5.67 41.36 55.75
CA LEU A 275 -6.31 42.63 56.09
C LEU A 275 -7.11 42.49 57.39
N GLU A 276 -7.91 41.44 57.53
CA GLU A 276 -8.67 41.17 58.76
C GLU A 276 -7.74 40.95 59.97
N GLU A 277 -6.62 40.23 59.79
CA GLU A 277 -5.60 40.07 60.84
C GLU A 277 -5.05 41.43 61.30
N LEU A 278 -4.69 42.31 60.35
CA LEU A 278 -4.23 43.66 60.67
C LEU A 278 -5.34 44.49 61.33
N ASN A 279 -6.59 44.34 60.90
CA ASN A 279 -7.72 45.04 61.51
C ASN A 279 -7.90 44.62 62.98
N ILE A 280 -7.85 43.32 63.27
CA ILE A 280 -7.90 42.80 64.64
C ILE A 280 -6.73 43.34 65.48
N LEU A 281 -5.52 43.41 64.92
CA LEU A 281 -4.36 43.97 65.63
C LEU A 281 -4.54 45.45 65.94
N LEU A 282 -5.05 46.25 65.00
CA LEU A 282 -5.33 47.67 65.21
C LEU A 282 -6.43 47.90 66.24
N GLU A 283 -7.48 47.08 66.24
CA GLU A 283 -8.57 47.12 67.23
C GLU A 283 -8.07 46.69 68.63
N THR A 284 -7.19 45.69 68.70
CA THR A 284 -6.66 45.17 69.98
C THR A 284 -5.64 46.14 70.58
N TYR A 285 -4.69 46.63 69.77
CA TYR A 285 -3.57 47.48 70.15
C TYR A 285 -3.79 48.92 69.71
N THR A 286 -4.76 49.59 70.33
CA THR A 286 -4.93 51.03 70.15
C THR A 286 -3.68 51.79 70.61
N PRO A 287 -3.38 52.97 70.05
CA PRO A 287 -2.16 53.72 70.38
C PRO A 287 -2.03 53.99 71.88
N GLU A 288 -3.16 54.31 72.53
CA GLU A 288 -3.24 54.50 73.98
C GLU A 288 -2.82 53.24 74.76
N LYS A 289 -3.34 52.05 74.37
CA LYS A 289 -2.95 50.78 75.01
C LYS A 289 -1.49 50.46 74.78
N VAL A 290 -0.96 50.74 73.60
CA VAL A 290 0.46 50.52 73.28
C VAL A 290 1.36 51.43 74.12
N GLU A 291 0.99 52.70 74.29
CA GLU A 291 1.70 53.64 75.17
C GLU A 291 1.70 53.15 76.62
N VAL A 292 0.56 52.66 77.13
CA VAL A 292 0.50 52.05 78.46
C VAL A 292 1.37 50.81 78.57
N HIS A 293 1.36 49.92 77.56
CA HIS A 293 2.25 48.76 77.55
C HIS A 293 3.74 49.15 77.51
N ARG A 294 4.10 50.26 76.86
CA ARG A 294 5.47 50.79 76.87
C ARG A 294 5.86 51.28 78.26
N THR A 295 5.03 52.09 78.91
CA THR A 295 5.34 52.56 80.28
C THR A 295 5.42 51.41 81.27
N MET A 296 4.55 50.40 81.16
CA MET A 296 4.65 49.17 81.96
C MET A 296 5.96 48.43 81.69
N ARG A 297 6.36 48.27 80.42
CA ARG A 297 7.65 47.64 80.08
C ARG A 297 8.82 48.42 80.67
N ASP A 298 8.88 49.73 80.46
CA ASP A 298 10.00 50.57 80.90
C ASP A 298 10.12 50.56 82.44
N SER A 299 8.99 50.56 83.15
CA SER A 299 8.98 50.46 84.62
C SER A 299 9.41 49.08 85.14
N LEU A 300 8.99 47.99 84.48
CA LEU A 300 9.44 46.64 84.82
C LEU A 300 10.93 46.44 84.51
N GLU A 301 11.42 46.94 83.38
CA GLU A 301 12.83 46.92 83.02
C GLU A 301 13.68 47.74 84.01
N ALA A 302 13.19 48.91 84.42
CA ALA A 302 13.83 49.71 85.46
C ALA A 302 13.89 48.93 86.80
N ALA A 303 12.77 48.34 87.25
CA ALA A 303 12.72 47.56 88.47
C ALA A 303 13.66 46.33 88.42
N LEU A 304 13.67 45.62 87.28
CA LEU A 304 14.54 44.46 87.07
C LEU A 304 16.02 44.88 87.10
N SER A 305 16.39 45.97 86.42
CA SER A 305 17.76 46.48 86.46
C SER A 305 18.20 46.93 87.86
N GLN A 306 17.29 47.48 88.66
CA GLN A 306 17.55 47.85 90.04
C GLN A 306 17.78 46.61 90.92
N GLU A 307 16.97 45.57 90.76
CA GLU A 307 17.18 44.30 91.46
C GLU A 307 18.47 43.60 91.02
N GLU A 308 18.82 43.62 89.73
CA GLU A 308 20.10 43.09 89.24
C GLU A 308 21.30 43.85 89.83
N GLN A 309 21.21 45.17 89.95
CA GLN A 309 22.23 45.97 90.65
C GLN A 309 22.27 45.65 92.15
N GLY A 310 21.13 45.46 92.80
CA GLY A 310 21.02 45.02 94.18
C GLY A 310 21.64 43.64 94.41
N LEU A 311 21.41 42.71 93.49
CA LEU A 311 22.00 41.38 93.49
C LEU A 311 23.52 41.47 93.30
N ALA A 312 23.99 42.23 92.30
CA ALA A 312 25.41 42.39 92.02
C ALA A 312 26.17 43.04 93.19
N THR A 313 25.57 44.03 93.85
CA THR A 313 26.14 44.66 95.06
C THR A 313 26.17 43.67 96.22
N SER A 314 25.10 42.90 96.43
CA SER A 314 25.05 41.84 97.46
C SER A 314 26.09 40.75 97.22
N GLN A 315 26.25 40.29 95.98
CA GLN A 315 27.29 39.33 95.60
C GLN A 315 28.70 39.88 95.83
N LYS A 316 28.94 41.16 95.53
CA LYS A 316 30.22 41.82 95.81
C LYS A 316 30.50 41.94 97.31
N ILE A 317 29.48 42.20 98.12
CA ILE A 317 29.62 42.19 99.58
C ILE A 317 29.96 40.77 100.06
N LEU A 318 29.26 39.76 99.55
CA LEU A 318 29.50 38.36 99.90
C LEU A 318 30.93 37.94 99.53
N SER A 319 31.41 38.27 98.33
CA SER A 319 32.77 37.95 97.90
C SER A 319 33.82 38.67 98.74
N ASN A 320 33.58 39.92 99.16
CA ASN A 320 34.46 40.60 100.10
C ASN A 320 34.54 39.83 101.44
N TYR A 321 33.42 39.33 101.96
CA TYR A 321 33.44 38.48 103.16
C TYR A 321 34.18 37.16 102.93
N GLU A 322 34.03 36.51 101.78
CA GLU A 322 34.77 35.30 101.42
C GLU A 322 36.29 35.55 101.38
N THR A 323 36.73 36.73 100.93
CA THR A 323 38.17 37.08 100.89
C THR A 323 38.80 37.32 102.27
N LEU A 324 38.01 37.54 103.32
CA LEU A 324 38.52 37.79 104.68
C LEU A 324 39.06 36.51 105.37
N GLY A 325 38.94 35.34 104.72
CA GLY A 325 39.70 34.13 105.06
C GLY A 325 39.33 33.48 106.41
N PRO A 326 40.04 32.40 106.79
CA PRO A 326 39.74 31.62 107.99
C PRO A 326 39.93 32.41 109.30
N GLU A 327 40.77 33.45 109.29
CA GLU A 327 40.99 34.34 110.45
C GLU A 327 39.71 35.11 110.83
N PHE A 328 38.94 35.55 109.84
CA PHE A 328 37.64 36.17 110.08
C PHE A 328 36.62 35.16 110.56
N GLU A 329 36.65 33.93 110.06
CA GLU A 329 35.76 32.86 110.52
C GLU A 329 36.04 32.46 111.98
N GLU A 330 37.31 32.44 112.38
CA GLU A 330 37.72 32.29 113.79
C GLU A 330 37.26 33.49 114.64
N LEU A 331 37.40 34.72 114.13
CA LEU A 331 36.92 35.93 114.81
C LEU A 331 35.39 35.94 114.97
N VAL A 332 34.64 35.48 113.97
CA VAL A 332 33.18 35.34 114.02
C VAL A 332 32.79 34.24 114.99
N LYS A 333 33.52 33.11 115.05
CA LYS A 333 33.31 32.05 116.05
C LYS A 333 33.58 32.55 117.46
N GLU A 334 34.65 33.31 117.67
CA GLU A 334 34.95 33.91 118.99
C GLU A 334 33.96 35.02 119.34
N TYR A 335 33.55 35.85 118.39
CA TYR A 335 32.50 36.84 118.61
C TYR A 335 31.17 36.17 118.96
N ALA A 336 30.77 35.12 118.25
CA ALA A 336 29.58 34.33 118.55
C ALA A 336 29.69 33.62 119.92
N ARG A 337 30.87 33.10 120.27
CA ARG A 337 31.14 32.53 121.59
C ARG A 337 31.05 33.58 122.68
N LEU A 338 31.66 34.75 122.49
CA LEU A 338 31.58 35.88 123.41
C LEU A 338 30.14 36.36 123.54
N GLN A 339 29.38 36.42 122.46
CA GLN A 339 27.98 36.82 122.47
C GLN A 339 27.14 35.78 123.23
N ALA A 340 27.35 34.48 123.02
CA ALA A 340 26.72 33.42 123.80
C ALA A 340 27.13 33.45 125.28
N VAL A 341 28.39 33.76 125.60
CA VAL A 341 28.87 33.95 126.98
C VAL A 341 28.29 35.21 127.59
N ILE A 342 28.13 36.30 126.84
CA ILE A 342 27.47 37.54 127.30
C ILE A 342 25.99 37.27 127.56
N GLU A 343 25.31 36.54 126.68
CA GLU A 343 23.93 36.11 126.84
C GLU A 343 23.78 35.16 128.04
N ASN A 344 24.67 34.19 128.21
CA ASN A 344 24.70 33.29 129.38
C ASN A 344 25.02 34.05 130.66
N ARG A 345 26.00 34.96 130.67
CA ARG A 345 26.29 35.80 131.85
C ARG A 345 25.14 36.76 132.16
N ARG A 346 24.49 37.34 131.14
CA ARG A 346 23.25 38.10 131.33
C ARG A 346 22.17 37.22 131.94
N TRP A 347 22.03 35.99 131.46
CA TRP A 347 21.10 35.00 131.99
C TRP A 347 21.42 34.60 133.45
N VAL A 348 22.69 34.34 133.78
CA VAL A 348 23.17 34.05 135.14
C VAL A 348 22.99 35.25 136.07
N LEU A 349 23.27 36.48 135.61
CA LEU A 349 23.02 37.71 136.37
C LEU A 349 21.52 37.93 136.64
N THR A 350 20.65 37.48 135.73
CA THR A 350 19.20 37.49 135.97
C THR A 350 18.72 36.36 136.89
N GLU A 351 19.48 35.28 137.06
CA GLU A 351 19.18 34.20 138.01
C GLU A 351 19.76 34.43 139.42
N PHE A 352 21.00 34.92 139.55
CA PHE A 352 21.56 35.28 140.87
C PHE A 352 20.89 36.49 141.53
N ASN A 353 20.11 37.27 140.79
CA ASN A 353 19.24 38.31 141.37
C ASN A 353 17.90 37.74 141.89
N LYS A 354 17.70 36.41 141.90
CA LYS A 354 16.45 35.76 142.34
C LYS A 354 16.56 34.95 143.65
N ASP A 355 17.75 34.81 144.25
CA ASP A 355 17.98 34.38 145.65
C ASP A 355 18.63 35.52 146.43
#